data_AF-A0A4D4LAG8-F1
#
_entry.id   AF-A0A4D4LAG8-F1
#
_cell.length_a   1.000
_cell.length_b   1.000
_cell.length_c   1.000
_cell.angle_alpha   90.00
_cell.angle_beta   90.00
_cell.angle_gamma   90.00
#
_symmetry.space_group_name_H-M   'P 1'
#
loop_
_entity.id
_entity.type
_entity.pdbx_description
1 polymer ?
#
loop_
_entity_poly.entity_id
_entity_poly.type
_entity_poly.pdbx_seq_one_letter_code
_entity_poly.pdbx_strand_id
1 'polypeptide(L)'
;MLGSVLVPGAALVELALSAAAHVGCDVVEEFTLQDPLILAERGGVQLQVVVGEAEEEGRRSVQVRSRPDVVDGVWSSHASGLLVAGSRLLLVAGWCWSSGRRWVLRW
;
A
#
# COMPACT_ATOMS: atom_id res chain seq x y z
N MET A 1 18.25 1.83 -20.31
CA MET A 1 17.10 1.04 -19.84
C MET A 1 16.05 1.09 -20.94
N LEU A 2 16.01 0.09 -21.81
CA LEU A 2 14.94 -0.06 -22.81
C LEU A 2 14.39 -1.47 -22.55
N GLY A 3 13.12 -1.56 -22.17
CA GLY A 3 12.45 -2.83 -21.85
C GLY A 3 12.33 -3.20 -20.37
N SER A 4 12.13 -2.25 -19.46
CA SER A 4 11.71 -2.57 -18.09
C SER A 4 10.71 -1.56 -17.56
N VAL A 5 9.78 -2.03 -16.74
CA VAL A 5 8.72 -1.21 -16.14
C VAL A 5 9.05 -1.03 -14.66
N LEU A 6 9.15 0.22 -14.23
CA LEU A 6 9.18 0.56 -12.82
C LEU A 6 7.76 0.46 -12.26
N VAL A 7 7.56 -0.32 -11.20
CA VAL A 7 6.28 -0.37 -10.51
C VAL A 7 6.06 0.97 -9.78
N PRO A 8 4.93 1.65 -10.00
CA PRO A 8 4.63 2.90 -9.32
C PRO A 8 4.57 2.72 -7.80
N GLY A 9 5.08 3.70 -7.03
CA GLY A 9 4.98 3.67 -5.57
C GLY A 9 3.55 3.53 -5.05
N ALA A 10 2.57 4.13 -5.75
CA ALA A 10 1.15 3.97 -5.43
C ALA A 10 0.67 2.52 -5.53
N ALA A 11 1.18 1.73 -6.48
CA ALA A 11 0.84 0.31 -6.56
C ALA A 11 1.36 -0.49 -5.36
N LEU A 12 2.51 -0.10 -4.79
CA LEU A 12 3.03 -0.71 -3.56
C LEU A 12 2.19 -0.35 -2.33
N VAL A 13 1.64 0.88 -2.27
CA VAL A 13 0.69 1.31 -1.24
C VAL A 13 -0.61 0.49 -1.32
N GLU A 14 -1.14 0.30 -2.53
CA GLU A 14 -2.34 -0.53 -2.74
C GLU A 14 -2.13 -1.99 -2.31
N LEU A 15 -0.95 -2.56 -2.58
CA LEU A 15 -0.61 -3.91 -2.08
C LEU A 15 -0.56 -3.95 -0.55
N ALA A 16 -0.02 -2.92 0.09
CA ALA A 16 0.01 -2.82 1.55
C ALA A 16 -1.41 -2.71 2.13
N LEU A 17 -2.28 -1.88 1.56
CA LEU A 17 -3.68 -1.72 1.97
C LEU A 17 -4.50 -3.00 1.73
N SER A 18 -4.27 -3.68 0.61
CA SER A 18 -4.91 -4.96 0.33
C SER A 18 -4.55 -6.01 1.39
N ALA A 19 -3.29 -6.05 1.84
CA ALA A 19 -2.88 -6.94 2.93
C ALA A 19 -3.43 -6.45 4.29
N ALA A 20 -3.44 -5.15 4.53
CA ALA A 20 -3.96 -4.52 5.75
C ALA A 20 -5.41 -4.93 6.03
N ALA A 21 -6.25 -4.97 4.98
CA ALA A 21 -7.66 -5.35 5.10
C ALA A 21 -7.85 -6.76 5.70
N HIS A 22 -6.89 -7.67 5.52
CA HIS A 22 -6.95 -9.03 6.07
C HIS A 22 -6.68 -9.08 7.58
N VAL A 23 -6.12 -8.01 8.15
CA VAL A 23 -5.78 -7.90 9.57
C VAL A 23 -6.57 -6.81 10.31
N GLY A 24 -7.59 -6.25 9.66
CA GLY A 24 -8.44 -5.21 10.25
C GLY A 24 -7.81 -3.82 10.26
N CYS A 25 -6.81 -3.57 9.42
CA CYS A 25 -6.23 -2.25 9.20
C CYS A 25 -6.70 -1.69 7.84
N ASP A 26 -6.89 -0.38 7.75
CA ASP A 26 -7.35 0.31 6.53
C ASP A 26 -6.62 1.65 6.30
N VAL A 27 -5.68 2.01 7.19
CA VAL A 27 -4.87 3.22 7.08
C VAL A 27 -3.39 2.86 7.04
N VAL A 28 -2.67 3.46 6.09
CA VAL A 28 -1.22 3.51 6.09
C VAL A 28 -0.79 4.76 6.83
N GLU A 29 -0.23 4.58 8.02
CA GLU A 29 0.25 5.69 8.87
C GLU A 29 1.58 6.23 8.34
N GLU A 30 2.49 5.33 7.94
CA GLU A 30 3.78 5.66 7.35
C GLU A 30 4.11 4.65 6.25
N PHE A 31 4.73 5.12 5.16
CA PHE A 31 5.21 4.25 4.09
C PHE A 31 6.47 4.82 3.43
N THR A 32 7.58 4.10 3.57
CA THR A 32 8.86 4.45 2.97
C THR A 32 9.11 3.56 1.76
N LEU A 33 9.33 4.18 0.60
CA LEU A 33 9.83 3.50 -0.59
C LEU A 33 11.34 3.28 -0.46
N GLN A 34 11.78 2.06 -0.73
CA GLN A 34 13.17 1.62 -0.63
C GLN A 34 13.71 1.36 -2.04
N ASP A 35 14.19 0.14 -2.34
CA ASP A 35 14.66 -0.20 -3.66
C ASP A 35 13.51 -0.28 -4.68
N PRO A 36 13.71 0.19 -5.92
CA PRO A 36 12.68 0.12 -6.95
C PRO A 36 12.30 -1.33 -7.28
N LEU A 37 10.99 -1.60 -7.38
CA LEU A 37 10.51 -2.85 -7.97
C LEU A 37 10.46 -2.68 -9.49
N ILE A 38 11.32 -3.40 -10.19
CA ILE A 38 11.44 -3.36 -11.65
C ILE A 38 10.94 -4.68 -12.23
N LEU A 39 10.00 -4.61 -13.15
CA LEU A 39 9.50 -5.74 -13.91
C LEU A 39 10.22 -5.80 -15.26
N ALA A 40 10.87 -6.93 -15.53
CA ALA A 40 11.44 -7.21 -16.85
C ALA A 40 10.33 -7.51 -17.86
N GLU A 41 10.59 -7.34 -19.17
CA GLU A 41 9.61 -7.69 -20.21
C GLU A 41 9.19 -9.16 -20.20
N ARG A 42 10.06 -10.02 -19.67
CA ARG A 42 9.89 -11.48 -19.63
C ARG A 42 10.29 -12.01 -18.25
N GLY A 43 9.60 -13.07 -17.84
CA GLY A 43 9.75 -13.66 -16.52
C GLY A 43 8.79 -13.04 -15.50
N GLY A 44 8.69 -13.67 -14.34
CA GLY A 44 7.85 -13.22 -13.23
C GLY A 44 8.69 -12.83 -12.02
N VAL A 45 8.04 -12.12 -11.10
CA VAL A 45 8.52 -11.94 -9.73
C VAL A 45 7.49 -12.53 -8.78
N GLN A 46 7.97 -13.16 -7.71
CA GLN A 46 7.14 -13.46 -6.56
C GLN A 46 7.07 -12.21 -5.70
N LEU A 47 5.85 -11.82 -5.32
CA LEU A 47 5.59 -10.72 -4.40
C LEU A 47 5.14 -11.27 -3.06
N GLN A 48 5.68 -10.68 -2.00
CA GLN A 48 5.28 -10.97 -0.63
C GLN A 48 5.00 -9.65 0.08
N VAL A 49 3.84 -9.59 0.72
CA VAL A 49 3.52 -8.53 1.69
C VAL A 49 3.50 -9.19 3.06
N VAL A 50 4.40 -8.76 3.94
CA VAL A 50 4.49 -9.28 5.31
C VAL A 50 3.88 -8.23 6.23
N VAL A 51 2.86 -8.63 6.99
CA VAL A 51 2.27 -7.79 8.02
C VAL A 51 2.65 -8.37 9.38
N GLY A 52 3.20 -7.53 10.24
CA GLY A 52 3.62 -7.89 11.58
C GLY A 52 2.45 -8.15 12.54
N GLU A 53 2.80 -8.70 13.70
CA GLU A 53 1.91 -8.75 14.86
C GLU A 53 1.43 -7.33 15.24
N ALA A 54 0.31 -7.26 15.95
CA ALA A 54 -0.13 -5.99 16.52
C ALA A 54 0.81 -5.60 17.66
N GLU A 55 1.30 -4.37 17.61
CA GLU A 55 2.04 -3.72 18.68
C GLU A 55 1.07 -2.91 19.57
N GLU A 56 1.62 -2.08 20.46
CA GLU A 56 0.85 -1.13 21.24
C GLU A 56 -0.03 -0.24 20.31
N GLU A 57 -1.21 0.12 20.79
CA GLU A 57 -2.24 0.85 20.05
C GLU A 57 -2.78 0.16 18.77
N GLY A 58 -2.43 -1.11 18.53
CA GLY A 58 -2.89 -1.87 17.37
C GLY A 58 -2.14 -1.55 16.07
N ARG A 59 -0.99 -0.89 16.17
CA ARG A 59 -0.10 -0.60 15.04
C ARG A 59 0.53 -1.91 14.54
N ARG A 60 0.72 -2.03 13.23
CA ARG A 60 1.36 -3.20 12.62
C ARG A 60 2.41 -2.75 11.62
N SER A 61 3.60 -3.33 11.67
CA SER A 61 4.57 -3.16 10.60
C SER A 61 4.10 -3.84 9.30
N VAL A 62 4.48 -3.27 8.16
CA VAL A 62 4.28 -3.87 6.84
C VAL A 62 5.55 -3.79 6.02
N GLN A 63 5.86 -4.85 5.26
CA GLN A 63 6.95 -4.86 4.28
C GLN A 63 6.47 -5.44 2.95
N VAL A 64 6.85 -4.79 1.84
CA VAL A 64 6.62 -5.29 0.49
C VAL A 64 7.95 -5.74 -0.10
N ARG A 65 8.03 -7.02 -0.46
CA ARG A 65 9.24 -7.69 -0.93
C ARG A 65 9.02 -8.42 -2.23
N SER A 66 10.05 -8.55 -3.04
CA SER A 66 10.02 -9.41 -4.22
C SER A 66 11.27 -10.26 -4.38
N ARG A 67 11.14 -11.33 -5.16
CA ARG A 67 12.25 -12.11 -5.69
C ARG A 67 11.92 -12.63 -7.09
N PRO A 68 12.90 -13.00 -7.91
CA PRO A 68 12.63 -13.67 -9.18
C PRO A 68 11.78 -14.94 -8.99
N ASP A 69 10.85 -15.20 -9.91
CA ASP A 69 9.93 -16.35 -9.78
C ASP A 69 10.59 -17.69 -10.16
N VAL A 70 11.51 -17.67 -11.12
CA VAL A 70 12.11 -18.86 -11.72
C VAL A 70 13.40 -19.34 -11.05
N VAL A 71 13.96 -18.55 -10.14
CA VAL A 71 15.18 -18.88 -9.41
C VAL A 71 14.94 -18.57 -7.94
N ASP A 72 15.21 -19.53 -7.07
CA ASP A 72 15.26 -19.26 -5.64
C ASP A 72 16.35 -18.20 -5.37
N GLY A 73 15.89 -17.01 -5.03
CA GLY A 73 16.72 -15.85 -4.78
C GLY A 73 16.44 -15.23 -3.41
N VAL A 74 17.30 -14.28 -3.04
CA VAL A 74 17.11 -13.46 -1.85
C VAL A 74 15.95 -12.48 -2.10
N TRP A 75 15.09 -12.32 -1.09
CA TRP A 75 14.04 -11.31 -1.11
C TRP A 75 14.64 -9.90 -1.04
N SER A 76 14.33 -9.07 -2.03
CA SER A 76 14.60 -7.63 -2.03
C SER A 76 13.44 -6.88 -1.39
N SER A 77 13.74 -5.81 -0.64
CA SER A 77 12.74 -4.98 0.03
C SER A 77 12.45 -3.72 -0.79
N HIS A 78 11.18 -3.47 -1.08
CA HIS A 78 10.76 -2.35 -1.92
C HIS A 78 10.06 -1.26 -1.15
N ALA A 79 9.41 -1.63 -0.05
CA ALA A 79 8.81 -0.68 0.85
C ALA A 79 8.64 -1.26 2.25
N SER A 80 8.63 -0.38 3.23
CA SER A 80 8.29 -0.69 4.61
C SER A 80 7.42 0.41 5.19
N GLY A 81 6.56 0.08 6.13
CA GLY A 81 5.67 1.06 6.73
C GLY A 81 4.95 0.57 7.97
N LEU A 82 3.96 1.37 8.37
CA LEU A 82 3.12 1.16 9.53
C LEU A 82 1.66 1.24 9.11
N LEU A 83 0.89 0.25 9.54
CA LEU A 83 -0.54 0.11 9.32
C LEU A 83 -1.26 0.34 10.64
N VAL A 84 -2.40 1.01 10.57
CA VAL A 84 -3.29 1.20 11.72
C VAL A 84 -4.73 0.91 11.33
N ALA A 85 -5.53 0.52 12.31
CA ALA A 85 -6.97 0.59 12.16
C ALA A 85 -7.36 2.08 12.10
N GLY A 86 -8.00 2.47 11.01
CA GLY A 86 -8.63 3.75 10.86
C GLY A 86 -9.64 3.89 11.98
N SER A 87 -9.52 5.00 12.72
CA SER A 87 -10.64 5.42 13.52
C SER A 87 -11.78 5.68 12.55
N ARG A 88 -12.72 4.73 12.46
CA ARG A 88 -14.03 5.01 11.89
C ARG A 88 -14.71 5.99 12.83
N LEU A 89 -14.25 7.24 12.82
CA LEU A 89 -15.03 8.35 13.29
C LEU A 89 -16.36 8.21 12.54
N LEU A 90 -17.44 8.02 13.30
CA LEU A 90 -18.80 8.03 12.81
C LEU A 90 -19.16 9.43 12.29
N LEU A 91 -18.37 10.00 11.38
CA LEU A 91 -18.71 11.19 10.63
C LEU A 91 -19.65 10.79 9.48
N VAL A 92 -20.82 10.28 9.87
CA VAL A 92 -22.05 10.66 9.19
C VAL A 92 -22.53 11.99 9.77
N ALA A 93 -21.65 12.98 9.84
CA ALA A 93 -21.95 14.30 10.35
C ALA A 93 -21.18 15.34 9.53
N GLY A 94 -21.71 15.67 8.34
CA GLY A 94 -21.17 16.78 7.57
C GLY A 94 -21.69 16.87 6.13
N TRP A 95 -22.12 15.76 5.53
CA TRP A 95 -22.77 15.80 4.22
C TRP A 95 -24.27 16.02 4.43
N CYS A 96 -24.66 17.25 4.76
CA CYS A 96 -26.05 17.63 4.63
C CYS A 96 -26.34 17.78 3.14
N TRP A 97 -27.04 16.80 2.59
CA TRP A 97 -27.62 16.85 1.27
C TRP A 97 -28.60 18.04 1.24
N SER A 98 -28.15 19.23 0.85
CA SER A 98 -29.06 20.30 0.46
C SER A 98 -29.31 20.15 -1.03
N SER A 99 -30.55 19.80 -1.34
CA SER A 99 -31.11 19.80 -2.67
C SER A 99 -30.76 21.08 -3.43
N GLY A 100 -29.85 20.99 -4.40
CA GLY A 100 -29.72 21.91 -5.53
C GLY A 100 -28.95 23.22 -5.29
N ARG A 101 -27.64 23.21 -5.56
CA ARG A 101 -27.03 23.85 -6.76
C ARG A 101 -25.50 24.03 -6.61
N ARG A 102 -24.79 23.36 -7.52
CA ARG A 102 -23.50 23.72 -8.17
C ARG A 102 -22.26 23.95 -7.29
N TRP A 103 -21.29 23.06 -7.47
CA TRP A 103 -19.88 23.25 -7.10
C TRP A 103 -19.15 23.96 -8.25
N VAL A 104 -18.40 25.02 -7.97
CA VAL A 104 -17.44 25.62 -8.92
C VAL A 104 -16.07 25.62 -8.25
N LEU A 105 -15.14 24.87 -8.82
CA LEU A 105 -13.72 25.00 -8.53
C LEU A 105 -13.19 26.17 -9.36
N ARG A 106 -12.57 27.15 -8.71
CA ARG A 106 -11.73 28.15 -9.36
C ARG A 106 -10.30 27.97 -8.85
N TRP A 107 -9.37 27.89 -9.79
CA TRP A 107 -7.93 28.07 -9.55
C TRP A 107 -7.62 29.55 -9.45
#